data_AF-A4BVC2-F1
#
_entry.id   AF-A4BVC2-F1
#
_cell.length_a   1.000
_cell.length_b   1.000
_cell.length_c   1.000
_cell.angle_alpha   90.00
_cell.angle_beta   90.00
_cell.angle_gamma   90.00
#
_symmetry.space_group_name_H-M   'P 1'
#
loop_
_entity.id
_entity.type
_entity.pdbx_description
1 polymer ?
#
loop_
_entity_poly.entity_id
_entity_poly.type
_entity_poly.pdbx_seq_one_letter_code
_entity_poly.pdbx_strand_id
1 'polypeptide(L)'
;MRLLDAVLAFSLTIAILATVVTTLIEGMLRAARLRKKNLVEVVKRLNDELKMGPLNLSPAERRKFAVSVIQNPLKTSVRERAKHANDASIEHYLQSTGRASTRGKPILRRVALTLAHLFWDPQRGPLYDKVSLEHVLRRLADTESVQRICREASEFAQTELNRLARKYEELVSAVSANFKRDTQLWSIAVGVLLAVGANIDGVRLLETYARDGNLAATLIERQDQLSSGQAYRDAAVAAPGTTEVHSATAPGDSDLGVGDPIPPGISAGSQPRNQENSGTGPQLGPFPQEVFRAHRQIIDLIALGIPIGWDLYPACGYRAPATHQSTTPIADDPYCQKLAAAQKTPPLATASIGKRIGYTAANDPIGVLQWFVKVIVTGLLIGLGAPFWFDVAKRLAQIRQAGNFENAAAEVRMSGKDANGDPAVRNRIVRAVVADAVATEHPVEPPLTSKP
;
A
#
# COMPACT_ATOMS: atom_id res chain seq x y z
N MET A 1 -30.67 12.60 15.33
CA MET A 1 -30.48 11.46 14.38
C MET A 1 -30.08 11.92 12.98
N ARG A 2 -30.80 12.82 12.31
CA ARG A 2 -30.49 13.25 10.91
C ARG A 2 -29.05 13.75 10.70
N LEU A 3 -28.50 14.56 11.61
CA LEU A 3 -27.10 15.03 11.51
C LEU A 3 -26.08 13.90 11.72
N LEU A 4 -26.36 12.96 12.63
CA LEU A 4 -25.48 11.81 12.88
C LEU A 4 -25.42 10.89 11.66
N ASP A 5 -26.56 10.64 11.02
CA ASP A 5 -26.65 9.85 9.79
C ASP A 5 -25.92 10.55 8.62
N ALA A 6 -26.03 11.88 8.53
CA ALA A 6 -25.29 12.66 7.54
C ALA A 6 -23.77 12.58 7.73
N VAL A 7 -23.29 12.71 8.96
CA VAL A 7 -21.85 12.61 9.29
C VAL A 7 -21.33 11.18 9.09
N LEU A 8 -22.14 10.17 9.38
CA LEU A 8 -21.81 8.77 9.11
C LEU A 8 -21.70 8.53 7.59
N ALA A 9 -22.72 8.89 6.81
CA ALA A 9 -22.70 8.75 5.35
C ALA A 9 -21.55 9.54 4.69
N PHE A 10 -21.25 10.73 5.21
CA PHE A 10 -20.07 11.51 4.81
C PHE A 10 -18.78 10.73 5.07
N SER A 11 -18.58 10.24 6.29
CA SER A 11 -17.37 9.49 6.68
C SER A 11 -17.18 8.24 5.81
N LEU A 12 -18.27 7.56 5.47
CA LEU A 12 -18.27 6.40 4.57
C LEU A 12 -17.89 6.76 3.13
N THR A 13 -18.43 7.87 2.62
CA THR A 13 -18.07 8.36 1.28
C THR A 13 -16.57 8.69 1.22
N ILE A 14 -16.04 9.38 2.23
CA ILE A 14 -14.60 9.69 2.30
C ILE A 14 -13.77 8.41 2.48
N ALA A 15 -14.25 7.42 3.24
CA ALA A 15 -13.57 6.13 3.37
C ALA A 15 -13.45 5.42 2.01
N ILE A 16 -14.52 5.36 1.22
CA ILE A 16 -14.50 4.76 -0.13
C ILE A 16 -13.51 5.52 -1.03
N LEU A 17 -13.57 6.86 -1.06
CA LEU A 17 -12.62 7.67 -1.83
C LEU A 17 -11.17 7.47 -1.35
N ALA A 18 -10.96 7.26 -0.05
CA ALA A 18 -9.64 6.98 0.50
C ALA A 18 -9.14 5.59 0.08
N THR A 19 -10.02 4.59 -0.13
CA THR A 19 -9.61 3.29 -0.70
C THR A 19 -9.13 3.44 -2.14
N VAL A 20 -9.74 4.34 -2.93
CA VAL A 20 -9.27 4.67 -4.29
C VAL A 20 -7.83 5.20 -4.21
N VAL A 21 -7.57 6.15 -3.31
CA VAL A 21 -6.21 6.68 -3.09
C VAL A 21 -5.24 5.59 -2.63
N THR A 22 -5.62 4.74 -1.68
CA THR A 22 -4.77 3.62 -1.24
C THR A 22 -4.42 2.69 -2.40
N THR A 23 -5.39 2.35 -3.25
CA THR A 23 -5.20 1.51 -4.45
C THR A 23 -4.25 2.16 -5.44
N LEU A 24 -4.41 3.46 -5.71
CA LEU A 24 -3.51 4.22 -6.59
C LEU A 24 -2.09 4.26 -6.03
N ILE A 25 -1.95 4.53 -4.72
CA ILE A 25 -0.67 4.56 -4.03
C ILE A 25 -0.01 3.18 -4.09
N GLU A 26 -0.73 2.10 -3.84
CA GLU A 26 -0.21 0.75 -4.00
C GLU A 26 0.29 0.48 -5.42
N GLY A 27 -0.50 0.84 -6.43
CA GLY A 27 -0.11 0.73 -7.83
C GLY A 27 1.18 1.51 -8.12
N MET A 28 1.29 2.74 -7.60
CA MET A 28 2.47 3.58 -7.76
C MET A 28 3.69 2.97 -7.07
N LEU A 29 3.55 2.52 -5.82
CA LEU A 29 4.62 1.91 -5.05
C LEU A 29 5.12 0.59 -5.68
N ARG A 30 4.19 -0.21 -6.23
CA ARG A 30 4.50 -1.44 -6.97
C ARG A 30 5.25 -1.14 -8.26
N ALA A 31 4.80 -0.14 -9.03
CA ALA A 31 5.47 0.31 -10.25
C ALA A 31 6.88 0.84 -9.96
N ALA A 32 7.04 1.68 -8.93
CA ALA A 32 8.32 2.25 -8.52
C ALA A 32 9.26 1.25 -7.80
N ARG A 33 8.78 0.03 -7.51
CA ARG A 33 9.50 -1.06 -6.82
C ARG A 33 10.17 -0.63 -5.52
N LEU A 34 9.53 0.28 -4.79
CA LEU A 34 10.13 0.91 -3.60
C LEU A 34 10.42 -0.09 -2.49
N ARG A 35 9.62 -1.15 -2.36
CA ARG A 35 9.86 -2.25 -1.41
C ARG A 35 11.19 -2.96 -1.67
N LYS A 36 11.49 -3.26 -2.94
CA LYS A 36 12.76 -3.89 -3.36
C LYS A 36 13.95 -3.00 -3.04
N LYS A 37 13.83 -1.71 -3.36
CA LYS A 37 14.88 -0.71 -3.10
C LYS A 37 15.14 -0.51 -1.60
N ASN A 38 14.10 -0.56 -0.78
CA ASN A 38 14.22 -0.48 0.68
C ASN A 38 14.95 -1.71 1.24
N LEU A 39 14.67 -2.92 0.72
CA LEU A 39 15.40 -4.13 1.10
C LEU A 39 16.91 -4.00 0.79
N VAL A 40 17.27 -3.47 -0.39
CA VAL A 40 18.68 -3.25 -0.74
C VAL A 40 19.35 -2.25 0.22
N GLU A 41 18.67 -1.19 0.66
CA GLU A 41 19.21 -0.27 1.66
C GLU A 41 19.42 -0.98 3.01
N VAL A 42 18.49 -1.84 3.46
CA VAL A 42 18.68 -2.64 4.68
C VAL A 42 19.90 -3.55 4.56
N VAL A 43 20.05 -4.27 3.44
CA VAL A 43 21.20 -5.17 3.21
C VAL A 43 22.50 -4.38 3.11
N LYS A 44 22.47 -3.17 2.55
CA LYS A 44 23.64 -2.28 2.52
C LYS A 44 24.12 -1.91 3.92
N ARG A 45 23.21 -1.49 4.80
CA ARG A 45 23.54 -1.18 6.20
C ARG A 45 23.96 -2.41 6.98
N LEU A 46 23.34 -3.56 6.73
CA LEU A 46 23.74 -4.81 7.34
C LEU A 46 25.14 -5.23 6.88
N ASN A 47 25.49 -5.02 5.62
CA ASN A 47 26.84 -5.28 5.12
C ASN A 47 27.91 -4.40 5.78
N ASP A 48 27.57 -3.16 6.16
CA ASP A 48 28.46 -2.29 6.94
C ASP A 48 28.71 -2.89 8.34
N GLU A 49 27.67 -3.42 9.00
CA GLU A 49 27.79 -4.12 10.28
C GLU A 49 28.61 -5.41 10.17
N LEU A 50 28.42 -6.19 9.09
CA LEU A 50 29.19 -7.42 8.83
C LEU A 50 30.67 -7.13 8.52
N LYS A 51 30.99 -5.96 7.96
CA LYS A 51 32.36 -5.54 7.65
C LYS A 51 33.20 -5.34 8.92
N MET A 52 32.58 -4.85 9.99
CA MET A 52 33.22 -4.54 11.26
C MET A 52 32.97 -5.61 12.33
N GLY A 53 32.21 -6.65 11.98
CA GLY A 53 31.77 -7.68 12.91
C GLY A 53 32.81 -8.78 13.16
N PRO A 54 32.67 -9.55 14.25
CA PRO A 54 33.63 -10.56 14.66
C PRO A 54 33.52 -11.88 13.87
N LEU A 55 32.57 -11.98 12.92
CA LEU A 55 32.42 -13.13 12.02
C LEU A 55 33.51 -13.19 10.93
N ASN A 56 34.31 -12.12 10.76
CA ASN A 56 35.46 -12.05 9.84
C ASN A 56 35.16 -12.51 8.40
N LEU A 57 33.97 -12.19 7.90
CA LEU A 57 33.53 -12.57 6.55
C LEU A 57 34.39 -11.89 5.47
N SER A 58 34.92 -12.69 4.55
CA SER A 58 35.63 -12.19 3.38
C SER A 58 34.72 -11.33 2.49
N PRO A 59 35.28 -10.44 1.65
CA PRO A 59 34.49 -9.69 0.66
C PRO A 59 33.72 -10.59 -0.32
N ALA A 60 34.22 -11.79 -0.63
CA ALA A 60 33.50 -12.72 -1.49
C ALA A 60 32.26 -13.31 -0.79
N GLU A 61 32.42 -13.69 0.48
CA GLU A 61 31.35 -14.23 1.32
C GLU A 61 30.24 -13.21 1.58
N ARG A 62 30.58 -11.97 1.95
CA ARG A 62 29.58 -10.89 2.12
C ARG A 62 28.80 -10.61 0.83
N ARG A 63 29.43 -10.78 -0.34
CA ARG A 63 28.78 -10.65 -1.64
C ARG A 63 27.81 -11.79 -1.88
N LYS A 64 28.25 -13.03 -1.68
CA LYS A 64 27.43 -14.24 -1.82
C LYS A 64 26.19 -14.14 -0.93
N PHE A 65 26.37 -13.72 0.32
CA PHE A 65 25.29 -13.42 1.26
C PHE A 65 24.33 -12.35 0.69
N ALA A 66 24.82 -11.15 0.36
CA ALA A 66 23.97 -10.06 -0.12
C ALA A 66 23.16 -10.45 -1.38
N VAL A 67 23.81 -11.12 -2.33
CA VAL A 67 23.16 -11.61 -3.55
C VAL A 67 22.06 -12.63 -3.21
N SER A 68 22.34 -13.59 -2.33
CA SER A 68 21.39 -14.64 -1.95
C SER A 68 20.16 -14.11 -1.20
N VAL A 69 20.32 -13.03 -0.44
CA VAL A 69 19.23 -12.36 0.30
C VAL A 69 18.37 -11.51 -0.63
N ILE A 70 18.98 -10.84 -1.61
CA ILE A 70 18.27 -9.87 -2.46
C ILE A 70 17.65 -10.53 -3.70
N GLN A 71 18.35 -11.46 -4.36
CA GLN A 71 17.92 -12.01 -5.64
C GLN A 71 16.88 -13.11 -5.49
N ASN A 72 15.80 -13.00 -6.27
CA ASN A 72 14.81 -14.03 -6.40
C ASN A 72 15.23 -15.02 -7.51
N PRO A 73 15.57 -16.28 -7.18
CA PRO A 73 16.04 -17.27 -8.15
C PRO A 73 14.99 -17.60 -9.21
N LEU A 74 13.69 -17.50 -8.89
CA LEU A 74 12.59 -17.79 -9.83
C LEU A 74 12.43 -16.73 -10.92
N LYS A 75 12.94 -15.51 -10.69
CA LYS A 75 12.84 -14.41 -11.64
C LYS A 75 14.17 -14.10 -12.33
N THR A 76 15.28 -14.69 -11.89
CA THR A 76 16.61 -14.45 -12.47
C THR A 76 16.82 -15.23 -13.76
N SER A 77 17.01 -14.50 -14.86
CA SER A 77 17.47 -15.10 -16.12
C SER A 77 18.93 -15.55 -16.01
N VAL A 78 19.31 -16.58 -16.77
CA VAL A 78 20.68 -17.11 -16.82
C VAL A 78 21.69 -16.02 -17.20
N ARG A 79 21.29 -15.12 -18.11
CA ARG A 79 22.11 -13.99 -18.59
C ARG A 79 22.37 -12.94 -17.50
N GLU A 80 21.42 -12.70 -16.62
CA GLU A 80 21.60 -11.77 -15.48
C GLU A 80 22.52 -12.36 -14.41
N ARG A 81 22.42 -13.67 -14.14
CA ARG A 81 23.36 -14.37 -13.25
C ARG A 81 24.80 -14.25 -13.76
N ALA A 82 25.01 -14.41 -15.07
CA ALA A 82 26.32 -14.28 -15.70
C ALA A 82 26.89 -12.85 -15.65
N LYS A 83 26.05 -11.81 -15.80
CA LYS A 83 26.50 -10.41 -15.67
C LYS A 83 27.00 -10.08 -14.27
N HIS A 84 26.30 -10.54 -13.24
CA HIS A 84 26.69 -10.26 -11.88
C HIS A 84 27.88 -11.10 -11.43
N ALA A 85 28.05 -12.33 -11.94
CA ALA A 85 29.16 -13.22 -11.60
C ALA A 85 30.56 -12.58 -11.73
N ASN A 86 30.74 -11.65 -12.67
CA ASN A 86 32.03 -10.99 -12.95
C ASN A 86 32.25 -9.66 -12.20
N ASP A 87 31.29 -9.19 -11.41
CA ASP A 87 31.40 -7.92 -10.67
C ASP A 87 32.11 -8.14 -9.32
N ALA A 88 33.35 -7.65 -9.20
CA ALA A 88 34.25 -7.97 -8.08
C ALA A 88 33.91 -7.25 -6.77
N SER A 89 33.13 -6.15 -6.81
CA SER A 89 32.86 -5.33 -5.62
C SER A 89 31.41 -5.38 -5.18
N ILE A 90 31.18 -5.80 -3.92
CA ILE A 90 29.87 -5.74 -3.24
C ILE A 90 29.28 -4.34 -3.32
N GLU A 91 30.12 -3.33 -3.14
CA GLU A 91 29.69 -1.94 -3.06
C GLU A 91 29.12 -1.48 -4.40
N HIS A 92 29.74 -1.90 -5.52
CA HIS A 92 29.23 -1.64 -6.86
C HIS A 92 27.90 -2.37 -7.12
N TYR A 93 27.79 -3.63 -6.66
CA TYR A 93 26.54 -4.39 -6.76
C TYR A 93 25.38 -3.75 -5.98
N LEU A 94 25.60 -3.34 -4.73
CA LEU A 94 24.57 -2.72 -3.90
C LEU A 94 24.20 -1.31 -4.39
N GLN A 95 25.17 -0.54 -4.91
CA GLN A 95 24.91 0.77 -5.50
C GLN A 95 24.14 0.68 -6.83
N SER A 96 24.42 -0.35 -7.64
CA SER A 96 23.75 -0.58 -8.92
C SER A 96 22.38 -1.26 -8.80
N THR A 97 21.99 -1.72 -7.62
CA THR A 97 20.68 -2.34 -7.36
C THR A 97 19.81 -1.55 -6.38
N GLY A 98 20.41 -0.63 -5.61
CA GLY A 98 19.75 0.16 -4.59
C GLY A 98 19.17 1.49 -5.07
N ARG A 99 18.47 2.19 -4.17
CA ARG A 99 17.99 3.55 -4.45
C ARG A 99 19.17 4.52 -4.46
N ALA A 100 19.22 5.45 -5.42
CA ALA A 100 20.15 6.56 -5.36
C ALA A 100 19.92 7.35 -4.05
N SER A 101 21.00 7.62 -3.30
CA SER A 101 20.90 8.35 -2.05
C SER A 101 20.21 9.71 -2.27
N THR A 102 19.14 9.95 -1.52
CA THR A 102 18.39 11.21 -1.50
C THR A 102 18.67 12.04 -0.26
N ARG A 103 19.62 11.60 0.58
CA ARG A 103 20.01 12.26 1.82
C ARG A 103 20.48 13.70 1.53
N GLY A 104 19.95 14.66 2.29
CA GLY A 104 20.28 16.09 2.11
C GLY A 104 19.63 16.80 0.92
N LYS A 105 18.88 16.10 0.05
CA LYS A 105 18.19 16.74 -1.08
C LYS A 105 16.88 17.41 -0.62
N PRO A 106 16.48 18.55 -1.21
CA PRO A 106 15.20 19.20 -0.92
C PRO A 106 14.02 18.32 -1.33
N ILE A 107 12.87 18.50 -0.66
CA ILE A 107 11.66 17.67 -0.81
C ILE A 107 11.26 17.53 -2.29
N LEU A 108 11.22 18.64 -3.03
CA LEU A 108 10.85 18.65 -4.46
C LEU A 108 11.74 17.74 -5.32
N ARG A 109 13.06 17.71 -5.06
CA ARG A 109 13.98 16.83 -5.80
C ARG A 109 13.78 15.36 -5.42
N ARG A 110 13.43 15.06 -4.17
CA ARG A 110 13.06 13.69 -3.75
C ARG A 110 11.79 13.22 -4.43
N VAL A 111 10.79 14.10 -4.51
CA VAL A 111 9.54 13.88 -5.22
C VAL A 111 9.81 13.64 -6.70
N ALA A 112 10.55 14.53 -7.37
CA ALA A 112 10.90 14.40 -8.78
C ALA A 112 11.68 13.11 -9.10
N LEU A 113 12.65 12.72 -8.27
CA LEU A 113 13.37 11.46 -8.44
C LEU A 113 12.45 10.25 -8.26
N THR A 114 11.51 10.32 -7.33
CA THR A 114 10.54 9.24 -7.09
C THR A 114 9.55 9.13 -8.26
N LEU A 115 9.08 10.25 -8.81
CA LEU A 115 8.27 10.28 -10.04
C LEU A 115 9.05 9.76 -11.24
N ALA A 116 10.32 10.14 -11.40
CA ALA A 116 11.16 9.61 -12.47
C ALA A 116 11.26 8.08 -12.37
N HIS A 117 11.44 7.53 -11.17
CA HIS A 117 11.45 6.08 -10.94
C HIS A 117 10.10 5.39 -11.10
N LEU A 118 8.98 6.12 -11.03
CA LEU A 118 7.64 5.60 -11.27
C LEU A 118 7.44 5.25 -12.76
N PHE A 119 7.94 6.12 -13.64
CA PHE A 119 7.77 5.99 -15.09
C PHE A 119 8.97 5.33 -15.77
N TRP A 120 10.15 5.39 -15.17
CA TRP A 120 11.40 4.89 -15.74
C TRP A 120 12.30 4.25 -14.68
N ASP A 121 12.36 2.92 -14.65
CA ASP A 121 13.32 2.17 -13.85
C ASP A 121 14.25 1.36 -14.76
N PRO A 122 15.51 1.80 -14.96
CA PRO A 122 16.47 1.09 -15.79
C PRO A 122 17.01 -0.19 -15.12
N GLN A 123 16.81 -0.37 -13.81
CA GLN A 123 17.34 -1.48 -13.03
C GLN A 123 16.25 -2.50 -12.71
N ARG A 124 15.69 -3.14 -13.74
CA ARG A 124 14.65 -4.17 -13.61
C ARG A 124 15.18 -5.52 -13.09
N GLY A 125 15.95 -5.49 -12.01
CA GLY A 125 16.46 -6.71 -11.38
C GLY A 125 15.33 -7.60 -10.80
N PRO A 126 15.49 -8.92 -10.86
CA PRO A 126 14.61 -9.93 -10.25
C PRO A 126 14.85 -10.04 -8.74
N LEU A 127 14.50 -9.00 -7.99
CA LEU A 127 14.71 -8.96 -6.53
C LEU A 127 13.46 -9.42 -5.77
N TYR A 128 13.66 -9.94 -4.55
CA TYR A 128 12.57 -10.19 -3.60
C TYR A 128 11.87 -8.88 -3.21
N ASP A 129 10.57 -8.97 -2.96
CA ASP A 129 9.76 -7.85 -2.47
C ASP A 129 9.75 -7.77 -0.94
N LYS A 130 9.88 -8.92 -0.26
CA LYS A 130 9.95 -9.09 1.19
C LYS A 130 10.84 -10.30 1.50
N VAL A 131 11.59 -10.24 2.60
CA VAL A 131 12.45 -11.31 3.10
C VAL A 131 12.24 -11.43 4.60
N SER A 132 12.14 -12.66 5.13
CA SER A 132 12.01 -12.90 6.57
C SER A 132 13.36 -12.86 7.27
N LEU A 133 13.36 -12.57 8.58
CA LEU A 133 14.56 -12.63 9.41
C LEU A 133 15.24 -14.01 9.32
N GLU A 134 14.44 -15.08 9.40
CA GLU A 134 14.92 -16.46 9.27
C GLU A 134 15.64 -16.70 7.95
N HIS A 135 15.10 -16.19 6.83
CA HIS A 135 15.76 -16.32 5.54
C HIS A 135 17.12 -15.61 5.53
N VAL A 136 17.20 -14.40 6.09
CA VAL A 136 18.47 -13.66 6.20
C VAL A 136 19.48 -14.44 7.04
N LEU A 137 19.07 -14.94 8.21
CA LEU A 137 19.96 -15.69 9.10
C LEU A 137 20.41 -17.02 8.50
N ARG A 138 19.52 -17.75 7.81
CA ARG A 138 19.90 -18.97 7.09
C ARG A 138 20.92 -18.69 6.00
N ARG A 139 20.71 -17.65 5.18
CA ARG A 139 21.69 -17.26 4.15
C ARG A 139 23.01 -16.81 4.73
N LEU A 140 23.01 -16.23 5.92
CA LEU A 140 24.24 -15.89 6.62
C LEU A 140 24.95 -17.16 7.14
N ALA A 141 24.19 -18.11 7.70
CA ALA A 141 24.70 -19.38 8.21
C ALA A 141 25.22 -20.33 7.10
N ASP A 142 24.71 -20.22 5.87
CA ASP A 142 25.19 -20.92 4.67
C ASP A 142 26.62 -20.47 4.23
N THR A 143 27.18 -19.46 4.90
CA THR A 143 28.49 -18.92 4.56
C THR A 143 29.59 -19.70 5.28
N GLU A 144 30.68 -20.05 4.59
CA GLU A 144 31.74 -20.95 5.08
C GLU A 144 32.32 -20.51 6.44
N SER A 145 32.63 -19.22 6.60
CA SER A 145 33.15 -18.68 7.86
C SER A 145 32.14 -18.81 9.01
N VAL A 146 30.85 -18.58 8.74
CA VAL A 146 29.79 -18.64 9.76
C VAL A 146 29.47 -20.09 10.11
N GLN A 147 29.41 -20.97 9.11
CA GLN A 147 29.17 -22.40 9.32
C GLN A 147 30.26 -23.02 10.19
N ARG A 148 31.52 -22.64 9.98
CA ARG A 148 32.65 -23.05 10.83
C ARG A 148 32.47 -22.58 12.27
N ILE A 149 32.13 -21.30 12.48
CA ILE A 149 31.88 -20.74 13.81
C ILE A 149 30.69 -21.44 14.50
N CYS A 150 29.63 -21.78 13.76
CA CYS A 150 28.50 -22.53 14.33
C CYS A 150 28.91 -23.90 14.87
N ARG A 151 29.86 -24.59 14.22
CA ARG A 151 30.36 -25.90 14.63
C ARG A 151 31.37 -25.82 15.77
N GLU A 152 32.31 -24.88 15.67
CA GLU A 152 33.44 -24.77 16.61
C GLU A 152 33.06 -23.98 17.88
N ALA A 153 32.16 -23.00 17.78
CA ALA A 153 31.81 -22.08 18.85
C ALA A 153 30.31 -21.69 18.79
N SER A 154 29.43 -22.69 18.95
CA SER A 154 27.97 -22.53 18.79
C SER A 154 27.36 -21.45 19.69
N GLU A 155 27.81 -21.29 20.93
CA GLU A 155 27.33 -20.25 21.86
C GLU A 155 27.72 -18.84 21.38
N PHE A 156 28.94 -18.69 20.88
CA PHE A 156 29.40 -17.44 20.28
C PHE A 156 28.62 -17.13 19.00
N ALA A 157 28.41 -18.14 18.15
CA ALA A 157 27.59 -18.03 16.93
C ALA A 157 26.17 -17.55 17.26
N GLN A 158 25.52 -18.15 18.27
CA GLN A 158 24.18 -17.75 18.71
C GLN A 158 24.16 -16.30 19.19
N THR A 159 25.17 -15.88 19.96
CA THR A 159 25.25 -14.51 20.48
C THR A 159 25.38 -13.50 19.35
N GLU A 160 26.29 -13.74 18.40
CA GLU A 160 26.53 -12.81 17.30
C GLU A 160 25.39 -12.80 16.28
N LEU A 161 24.81 -13.96 15.95
CA LEU A 161 23.62 -14.03 15.09
C LEU A 161 22.41 -13.34 15.74
N ASN A 162 22.26 -13.40 17.07
CA ASN A 162 21.22 -12.66 17.79
C ASN A 162 21.48 -11.14 17.78
N ARG A 163 22.75 -10.71 17.89
CA ARG A 163 23.14 -9.30 17.74
C ARG A 163 22.77 -8.78 16.35
N LEU A 164 23.11 -9.53 15.30
CA LEU A 164 22.81 -9.19 13.91
C LEU A 164 21.31 -9.24 13.61
N ALA A 165 20.59 -10.21 14.17
CA ALA A 165 19.14 -10.31 14.04
C ALA A 165 18.43 -9.07 14.62
N ARG A 166 18.87 -8.62 15.81
CA ARG A 166 18.36 -7.38 16.42
C ARG A 166 18.68 -6.16 15.55
N LYS A 167 19.90 -6.05 15.03
CA LYS A 167 20.29 -4.96 14.12
C LYS A 167 19.47 -4.97 12.84
N TYR A 168 19.19 -6.15 12.28
CA TYR A 168 18.32 -6.28 11.12
C TYR A 168 16.91 -5.77 11.41
N GLU A 169 16.30 -6.17 12.53
CA GLU A 169 14.97 -5.69 12.94
C GLU A 169 14.94 -4.17 13.14
N GLU A 170 15.95 -3.59 13.79
CA GLU A 170 16.14 -2.14 13.95
C GLU A 170 16.25 -1.42 12.59
N LEU A 171 17.02 -1.98 11.65
CA LEU A 171 17.19 -1.38 10.32
C LEU A 171 15.90 -1.46 9.50
N VAL A 172 15.21 -2.60 9.52
CA VAL A 172 13.92 -2.78 8.83
C VAL A 172 12.87 -1.85 9.42
N SER A 173 12.80 -1.71 10.74
CA SER A 173 11.84 -0.81 11.40
C SER A 173 12.14 0.67 11.10
N ALA A 174 13.41 1.06 11.11
CA ALA A 174 13.83 2.42 10.74
C ALA A 174 13.52 2.77 9.27
N VAL A 175 13.82 1.85 8.34
CA VAL A 175 13.51 2.03 6.91
C VAL A 175 11.99 2.08 6.70
N SER A 176 11.23 1.24 7.41
CA SER A 176 9.76 1.24 7.37
C SER A 176 9.15 2.53 7.90
N ALA A 177 9.69 3.10 8.98
CA ALA A 177 9.23 4.37 9.54
C ALA A 177 9.43 5.53 8.56
N ASN A 178 10.59 5.59 7.89
CA ASN A 178 10.85 6.59 6.85
C ASN A 178 9.94 6.39 5.64
N PHE A 179 9.72 5.14 5.23
CA PHE A 179 8.80 4.80 4.16
C PHE A 179 7.35 5.23 4.45
N LYS A 180 6.88 5.06 5.70
CA LYS A 180 5.55 5.50 6.14
C LYS A 180 5.40 7.01 6.00
N ARG A 181 6.38 7.79 6.46
CA ARG A 181 6.38 9.26 6.33
C ARG A 181 6.33 9.70 4.86
N ASP A 182 7.16 9.09 4.02
CA ASP A 182 7.20 9.41 2.60
C ASP A 182 5.85 9.06 1.92
N THR A 183 5.30 7.87 2.20
CA THR A 183 4.04 7.40 1.60
C THR A 183 2.83 8.21 2.07
N GLN A 184 2.85 8.70 3.31
CA GLN A 184 1.77 9.55 3.82
C GLN A 184 1.70 10.89 3.07
N LEU A 185 2.85 11.51 2.78
CA LEU A 185 2.90 12.72 1.94
C LEU A 185 2.35 12.45 0.54
N TRP A 186 2.69 11.30 -0.05
CA TRP A 186 2.16 10.89 -1.35
C TRP A 186 0.65 10.65 -1.31
N SER A 187 0.12 10.03 -0.25
CA SER A 187 -1.31 9.79 -0.09
C SER A 187 -2.09 11.11 -0.02
N ILE A 188 -1.54 12.10 0.68
CA ILE A 188 -2.09 13.46 0.71
C ILE A 188 -2.06 14.10 -0.68
N ALA A 189 -0.93 14.05 -1.38
CA ALA A 189 -0.80 14.62 -2.72
C ALA A 189 -1.77 13.98 -3.72
N VAL A 190 -1.88 12.64 -3.72
CA VAL A 190 -2.80 11.90 -4.59
C VAL A 190 -4.25 12.16 -4.20
N GLY A 191 -4.57 12.27 -2.90
CA GLY A 191 -5.90 12.64 -2.43
C GLY A 191 -6.33 14.04 -2.90
N VAL A 192 -5.43 15.02 -2.83
CA VAL A 192 -5.65 16.37 -3.39
C VAL A 192 -5.84 16.33 -4.90
N LEU A 193 -4.97 15.62 -5.63
CA LEU A 193 -5.11 15.48 -7.08
C LEU A 193 -6.42 14.79 -7.48
N LEU A 194 -6.84 13.78 -6.73
CA LEU A 194 -8.12 13.10 -6.94
C LEU A 194 -9.29 14.05 -6.68
N ALA A 195 -9.29 14.78 -5.56
CA ALA A 195 -10.36 15.71 -5.22
C ALA A 195 -10.48 16.83 -6.26
N VAL A 196 -9.36 17.39 -6.72
CA VAL A 196 -9.35 18.41 -7.79
C VAL A 196 -9.80 17.79 -9.11
N GLY A 197 -9.21 16.66 -9.52
CA GLY A 197 -9.49 16.02 -10.80
C GLY A 197 -10.93 15.52 -10.96
N ALA A 198 -11.55 15.06 -9.86
CA ALA A 198 -12.94 14.60 -9.84
C ALA A 198 -13.91 15.66 -9.29
N ASN A 199 -13.46 16.88 -9.01
CA ASN A 199 -14.26 17.97 -8.43
C ASN A 199 -15.06 17.52 -7.19
N ILE A 200 -14.36 17.08 -6.15
CA ILE A 200 -14.95 16.57 -4.92
C ILE A 200 -14.94 17.67 -3.85
N ASP A 201 -16.11 18.18 -3.51
CA ASP A 201 -16.33 19.16 -2.44
C ASP A 201 -16.98 18.47 -1.23
N GLY A 202 -16.19 18.24 -0.18
CA GLY A 202 -16.64 17.57 1.04
C GLY A 202 -17.69 18.36 1.83
N VAL A 203 -17.67 19.69 1.76
CA VAL A 203 -18.69 20.52 2.43
C VAL A 203 -20.03 20.32 1.73
N ARG A 204 -20.03 20.33 0.41
CA ARG A 204 -21.22 20.02 -0.40
C ARG A 204 -21.75 18.61 -0.13
N LEU A 205 -20.88 17.61 -0.02
CA LEU A 205 -21.28 16.24 0.33
C LEU A 205 -22.01 16.23 1.67
N LEU A 206 -21.42 16.84 2.69
CA LEU A 206 -22.01 16.89 4.03
C LEU A 206 -23.34 17.66 4.05
N GLU A 207 -23.41 18.81 3.38
CA GLU A 207 -24.66 19.57 3.25
C GLU A 207 -25.75 18.77 2.53
N THR A 208 -25.37 18.00 1.50
CA THR A 208 -26.32 17.16 0.74
C THR A 208 -26.89 16.07 1.64
N TYR A 209 -26.05 15.35 2.39
CA TYR A 209 -26.54 14.33 3.33
C TYR A 209 -27.34 14.92 4.50
N ALA A 210 -27.01 16.14 4.93
CA ALA A 210 -27.77 16.82 5.97
C ALA A 210 -29.16 17.26 5.50
N ARG A 211 -29.32 17.58 4.20
CA ARG A 211 -30.60 17.96 3.59
C ARG A 211 -31.42 16.74 3.15
N ASP A 212 -30.78 15.74 2.53
CA ASP A 212 -31.41 14.51 2.06
C ASP A 212 -31.03 13.31 2.92
N GLY A 213 -31.92 12.98 3.87
CA GLY A 213 -31.74 11.83 4.75
C GLY A 213 -31.89 10.47 4.07
N ASN A 214 -32.58 10.39 2.93
CA ASN A 214 -32.79 9.12 2.22
C ASN A 214 -31.51 8.69 1.49
N LEU A 215 -30.80 9.65 0.91
CA LEU A 215 -29.48 9.41 0.31
C LEU A 215 -28.47 8.92 1.37
N ALA A 216 -28.47 9.56 2.54
CA ALA A 216 -27.62 9.14 3.66
C ALA A 216 -27.96 7.71 4.12
N ALA A 217 -29.24 7.38 4.27
CA ALA A 217 -29.69 6.05 4.66
C ALA A 217 -29.26 4.97 3.64
N THR A 218 -29.42 5.25 2.34
CA THR A 218 -29.02 4.33 1.25
C THR A 218 -27.53 3.99 1.30
N LEU A 219 -26.68 4.98 1.58
CA LEU A 219 -25.24 4.78 1.72
C LEU A 219 -24.88 3.96 2.97
N ILE A 220 -25.55 4.22 4.08
CA ILE A 220 -25.31 3.49 5.33
C ILE A 220 -25.72 2.02 5.18
N GLU A 221 -26.86 1.74 4.55
CA GLU A 221 -27.34 0.38 4.30
C GLU A 221 -26.39 -0.41 3.39
N ARG A 222 -25.87 0.22 2.32
CA ARG A 222 -24.87 -0.42 1.45
C ARG A 222 -23.55 -0.69 2.17
N GLN A 223 -23.21 0.12 3.17
CA GLN A 223 -21.98 -0.06 3.93
C GLN A 223 -22.04 -1.24 4.89
N ASP A 224 -23.19 -1.58 5.46
CA ASP A 224 -23.31 -2.79 6.31
C ASP A 224 -22.98 -4.06 5.50
N GLN A 225 -23.21 -4.04 4.19
CA GLN A 225 -22.82 -5.10 3.24
C GLN A 225 -21.31 -5.10 2.88
N LEU A 226 -20.63 -3.94 2.95
CA LEU A 226 -19.20 -3.80 2.66
C LEU A 226 -18.31 -4.00 3.90
N SER A 227 -18.80 -3.61 5.09
CA SER A 227 -18.07 -3.68 6.37
C SER A 227 -17.98 -5.10 6.92
N SER A 228 -18.91 -5.96 6.52
CA SER A 228 -18.93 -7.39 6.84
C SER A 228 -17.95 -8.22 5.98
N GLY A 229 -17.32 -7.61 4.96
CA GLY A 229 -16.44 -8.27 3.99
C GLY A 229 -15.00 -7.73 3.93
N GLN A 230 -14.14 -8.49 3.27
CA GLN A 230 -12.67 -8.39 3.12
C GLN A 230 -12.05 -6.97 2.97
N ALA A 231 -12.78 -5.95 2.50
CA ALA A 231 -12.27 -4.61 2.22
C ALA A 231 -11.63 -3.88 3.43
N TYR A 232 -12.18 -4.02 4.64
CA TYR A 232 -11.56 -3.46 5.86
C TYR A 232 -10.24 -4.16 6.21
N ARG A 233 -10.21 -5.48 6.08
CA ARG A 233 -9.01 -6.30 6.35
C ARG A 233 -7.93 -6.02 5.31
N ASP A 234 -8.31 -5.92 4.04
CA ASP A 234 -7.40 -5.59 2.95
C ASP A 234 -6.85 -4.17 3.09
N ALA A 235 -7.66 -3.18 3.49
CA ALA A 235 -7.20 -1.81 3.75
C ALA A 235 -6.28 -1.71 4.98
N ALA A 236 -6.53 -2.50 6.02
CA ALA A 236 -5.67 -2.57 7.22
C ALA A 236 -4.32 -3.27 6.93
N VAL A 237 -4.31 -4.26 6.04
CA VAL A 237 -3.11 -4.98 5.58
C VAL A 237 -2.34 -4.17 4.50
N ALA A 238 -3.05 -3.35 3.72
CA ALA A 238 -2.51 -2.43 2.72
C ALA A 238 -1.82 -1.20 3.34
N ALA A 239 -2.14 -0.88 4.59
CA ALA A 239 -1.55 0.25 5.29
C ALA A 239 -0.01 0.13 5.28
N PRO A 240 0.73 1.18 4.86
CA PRO A 240 2.19 1.14 4.82
C PRO A 240 2.74 1.10 6.25
N GLY A 241 2.97 -0.11 6.78
CA GLY A 241 3.62 -0.32 8.08
C GLY A 241 3.13 -1.52 8.89
N THR A 242 2.03 -2.18 8.54
CA THR A 242 1.63 -3.45 9.18
C THR A 242 2.44 -4.60 8.56
N THR A 243 3.72 -4.63 8.88
CA THR A 243 4.43 -5.91 8.91
C THR A 243 3.88 -6.64 10.12
N GLU A 244 2.69 -7.22 10.00
CA GLU A 244 2.39 -8.38 10.83
C GLU A 244 3.53 -9.35 10.55
N VAL A 245 4.40 -9.49 11.54
CA VAL A 245 5.24 -10.66 11.69
C VAL A 245 4.24 -11.80 11.76
N HIS A 246 3.89 -12.38 10.61
CA HIS A 246 3.29 -13.70 10.55
C HIS A 246 4.37 -14.65 11.06
N SER A 247 4.53 -14.67 12.38
CA SER A 247 4.97 -15.86 13.09
C SER A 247 3.92 -16.89 12.74
N ALA A 248 4.28 -17.84 11.89
CA ALA A 248 3.53 -19.07 11.75
C ALA A 248 3.56 -19.75 13.12
N THR A 249 2.59 -19.44 13.97
CA THR A 249 2.26 -20.27 15.12
C THR A 249 1.50 -21.46 14.53
N ALA A 250 2.22 -22.55 14.32
CA ALA A 250 1.59 -23.85 14.19
C ALA A 250 0.68 -24.05 15.42
N PRO A 251 -0.61 -24.44 15.26
CA PRO A 251 -1.39 -24.90 16.40
C PRO A 251 -0.80 -26.26 16.81
N GLY A 252 -0.21 -26.30 17.99
CA GLY A 252 0.13 -27.55 18.68
C GLY A 252 -1.06 -28.04 19.49
N ASP A 253 -1.26 -29.36 19.39
CA ASP A 253 -1.89 -30.28 20.34
C ASP A 253 -3.39 -30.10 20.68
N SER A 254 -4.20 -30.98 20.07
CA SER A 254 -5.37 -31.57 20.71
C SER A 254 -5.49 -33.03 20.27
N ASP A 255 -5.25 -33.91 21.22
CA ASP A 255 -5.78 -35.26 21.42
C ASP A 255 -5.88 -36.28 20.27
N LEU A 256 -5.25 -37.43 20.57
CA LEU A 256 -5.47 -38.73 19.97
C LEU A 256 -6.90 -39.22 20.27
N GLY A 257 -7.68 -39.44 19.20
CA GLY A 257 -8.98 -40.12 19.27
C GLY A 257 -9.16 -41.05 18.06
N VAL A 258 -9.28 -42.34 18.33
CA VAL A 258 -9.39 -43.48 17.40
C VAL A 258 -10.84 -43.69 16.92
N GLY A 259 -11.01 -44.15 15.67
CA GLY A 259 -12.25 -44.73 15.08
C GLY A 259 -13.15 -43.70 14.39
N ASP A 260 -13.71 -43.86 13.19
CA ASP A 260 -14.05 -45.04 12.40
C ASP A 260 -14.45 -44.58 10.94
N PRO A 261 -14.91 -45.45 10.01
CA PRO A 261 -14.41 -45.49 8.63
C PRO A 261 -15.14 -44.63 7.58
N ILE A 262 -14.40 -44.40 6.48
CA ILE A 262 -14.81 -43.76 5.22
C ILE A 262 -15.97 -44.52 4.55
N PRO A 263 -17.08 -43.86 4.18
CA PRO A 263 -17.99 -44.36 3.16
C PRO A 263 -17.66 -43.80 1.76
N PRO A 264 -17.78 -44.60 0.68
CA PRO A 264 -17.40 -44.20 -0.66
C PRO A 264 -18.55 -43.51 -1.42
N GLY A 265 -18.18 -42.48 -2.20
CA GLY A 265 -18.83 -42.13 -3.46
C GLY A 265 -20.10 -41.29 -3.39
N ILE A 266 -20.01 -40.00 -3.76
CA ILE A 266 -21.02 -39.35 -4.60
C ILE A 266 -20.32 -38.50 -5.67
N SER A 267 -20.75 -38.73 -6.89
CA SER A 267 -20.24 -38.30 -8.17
C SER A 267 -20.30 -36.80 -8.44
N ALA A 268 -19.39 -36.40 -9.33
CA ALA A 268 -19.38 -35.22 -10.18
C ALA A 268 -20.71 -34.45 -10.31
N GLY A 269 -20.74 -33.25 -9.73
CA GLY A 269 -21.69 -32.17 -10.04
C GLY A 269 -20.93 -30.98 -10.61
N SER A 270 -21.23 -30.66 -11.86
CA SER A 270 -20.66 -29.62 -12.73
C SER A 270 -20.47 -28.24 -12.08
N GLN A 271 -19.23 -27.75 -12.08
CA GLN A 271 -18.92 -26.32 -11.98
C GLN A 271 -19.23 -25.64 -13.34
N PRO A 272 -19.94 -24.50 -13.37
CA PRO A 272 -20.08 -23.74 -14.60
C PRO A 272 -18.75 -23.07 -14.94
N ARG A 273 -18.19 -23.53 -16.06
CA ARG A 273 -17.06 -22.99 -16.79
C ARG A 273 -17.43 -21.62 -17.36
N ASN A 274 -17.19 -20.54 -16.62
CA ASN A 274 -17.14 -19.21 -17.24
C ASN A 274 -15.75 -19.01 -17.85
N GLN A 275 -15.68 -19.32 -19.15
CA GLN A 275 -14.68 -18.79 -20.06
C GLN A 275 -14.85 -17.28 -20.14
N GLU A 276 -13.88 -16.54 -19.62
CA GLU A 276 -13.64 -15.18 -20.08
C GLU A 276 -12.43 -15.21 -21.01
N ASN A 277 -12.72 -15.52 -22.29
CA ASN A 277 -11.86 -15.20 -23.41
C ASN A 277 -11.70 -13.68 -23.45
N SER A 278 -10.50 -13.17 -23.14
CA SER A 278 -10.12 -11.79 -23.42
C SER A 278 -8.80 -11.82 -24.16
N GLY A 279 -8.86 -11.39 -25.42
CA GLY A 279 -7.78 -11.48 -26.38
C GLY A 279 -6.51 -10.74 -25.97
N THR A 280 -5.46 -11.07 -26.72
CA THR A 280 -4.17 -10.38 -26.80
C THR A 280 -4.34 -8.89 -27.11
N GLY A 281 -4.69 -8.10 -26.10
CA GLY A 281 -4.36 -6.68 -26.02
C GLY A 281 -2.96 -6.51 -25.42
N PRO A 282 -2.26 -5.39 -25.67
CA PRO A 282 -0.95 -5.14 -25.06
C PRO A 282 -1.09 -5.26 -23.54
N GLN A 283 -0.29 -6.15 -22.92
CA GLN A 283 -0.20 -6.29 -21.47
C GLN A 283 0.28 -4.95 -20.88
N LEU A 284 -0.66 -4.07 -20.59
CA LEU A 284 -0.42 -2.84 -19.86
C LEU A 284 0.12 -3.21 -18.48
N GLY A 285 1.10 -2.45 -17.98
CA GLY A 285 1.72 -2.71 -16.68
C GLY A 285 0.71 -2.68 -15.51
N PRO A 286 1.15 -3.01 -14.28
CA PRO A 286 0.26 -3.11 -13.12
C PRO A 286 -0.43 -1.80 -12.75
N PHE A 287 0.16 -0.65 -13.08
CA PHE A 287 -0.39 0.66 -12.72
C PHE A 287 -1.66 1.03 -13.50
N PRO A 288 -1.72 0.91 -14.84
CA PRO A 288 -2.97 1.11 -15.58
C PRO A 288 -4.17 0.28 -15.10
N GLN A 289 -3.95 -0.95 -14.61
CA GLN A 289 -5.02 -1.81 -14.11
C GLN A 289 -5.64 -1.24 -12.81
N GLU A 290 -4.81 -0.74 -11.89
CA GLU A 290 -5.27 -0.12 -10.65
C GLU A 290 -5.99 1.21 -10.91
N VAL A 291 -5.55 1.98 -11.91
CA VAL A 291 -6.26 3.19 -12.36
C VAL A 291 -7.65 2.85 -12.91
N PHE A 292 -7.79 1.77 -13.67
CA PHE A 292 -9.10 1.32 -14.16
C PHE A 292 -10.03 0.90 -13.01
N ARG A 293 -9.51 0.19 -12.01
CA ARG A 293 -10.26 -0.18 -10.79
C ARG A 293 -10.73 1.07 -10.03
N ALA A 294 -9.81 2.02 -9.81
CA ALA A 294 -10.10 3.30 -9.17
C ALA A 294 -11.21 4.07 -9.91
N HIS A 295 -11.15 4.11 -11.24
CA HIS A 295 -12.16 4.77 -12.06
C HIS A 295 -13.55 4.15 -11.90
N ARG A 296 -13.63 2.81 -11.87
CA ARG A 296 -14.90 2.08 -11.67
C ARG A 296 -15.53 2.39 -10.32
N GLN A 297 -14.74 2.42 -9.24
CA GLN A 297 -15.22 2.79 -7.90
C GLN A 297 -15.82 4.20 -7.86
N ILE A 298 -15.23 5.17 -8.60
CA ILE A 298 -15.76 6.53 -8.70
C ILE A 298 -17.08 6.54 -9.50
N ILE A 299 -17.19 5.77 -10.58
CA ILE A 299 -18.44 5.68 -11.36
C ILE A 299 -19.57 5.09 -10.51
N ASP A 300 -19.29 4.06 -9.71
CA ASP A 300 -20.28 3.46 -8.82
C ASP A 300 -20.81 4.46 -7.77
N LEU A 301 -19.96 5.38 -7.30
CA LEU A 301 -20.35 6.50 -6.43
C LEU A 301 -21.21 7.54 -7.16
N ILE A 302 -20.93 7.82 -8.43
CA ILE A 302 -21.75 8.72 -9.25
C ILE A 302 -23.13 8.11 -9.49
N ALA A 303 -23.19 6.80 -9.77
CA ALA A 303 -24.44 6.06 -9.97
C ALA A 303 -25.34 6.05 -8.72
N LEU A 304 -24.76 6.29 -7.54
CA LEU A 304 -25.46 6.46 -6.27
C LEU A 304 -26.13 7.83 -6.08
N GLY A 305 -25.95 8.77 -7.01
CA GLY A 305 -26.51 10.12 -6.91
C GLY A 305 -25.67 11.08 -6.05
N ILE A 306 -24.42 10.71 -5.74
CA ILE A 306 -23.51 11.55 -4.94
C ILE A 306 -23.04 12.74 -5.81
N PRO A 307 -23.10 13.99 -5.30
CA PRO A 307 -22.77 15.18 -6.08
C PRO A 307 -21.25 15.38 -6.20
N ILE A 308 -20.63 14.62 -7.09
CA ILE A 308 -19.22 14.76 -7.50
C ILE A 308 -19.13 14.95 -9.02
N GLY A 309 -18.08 15.62 -9.49
CA GLY A 309 -17.81 15.80 -10.91
C GLY A 309 -17.94 17.23 -11.42
N TRP A 310 -17.54 17.44 -12.68
CA TRP A 310 -17.39 18.77 -13.28
C TRP A 310 -18.68 19.37 -13.85
N ASP A 311 -19.83 18.71 -13.68
CA ASP A 311 -21.11 19.34 -13.96
C ASP A 311 -21.54 20.31 -12.85
N LEU A 312 -20.82 20.31 -11.73
CA LEU A 312 -21.02 21.16 -10.57
C LEU A 312 -20.13 22.40 -10.63
N TYR A 313 -20.36 23.36 -9.72
CA TYR A 313 -19.45 24.50 -9.54
C TYR A 313 -17.99 24.03 -9.40
N PRO A 314 -17.01 24.69 -10.04
CA PRO A 314 -17.08 25.94 -10.80
C PRO A 314 -17.40 25.76 -12.29
N ALA A 315 -17.39 24.53 -12.81
CA ALA A 315 -17.64 24.28 -14.22
C ALA A 315 -19.13 24.12 -14.51
N CYS A 316 -20.03 24.85 -13.84
CA CYS A 316 -21.49 24.71 -13.84
C CYS A 316 -22.13 24.17 -15.12
N GLY A 317 -22.79 23.01 -14.99
CA GLY A 317 -23.60 22.21 -15.93
C GLY A 317 -24.94 22.81 -16.27
N TYR A 318 -25.03 23.66 -17.29
CA TYR A 318 -26.34 24.01 -17.84
C TYR A 318 -26.82 22.92 -18.79
N ARG A 319 -27.33 21.81 -18.26
CA ARG A 319 -28.18 20.93 -19.07
C ARG A 319 -29.52 21.62 -19.20
N ALA A 320 -29.95 21.96 -20.42
CA ALA A 320 -31.33 22.40 -20.63
C ALA A 320 -32.26 21.33 -20.04
N PRO A 321 -33.31 21.69 -19.28
CA PRO A 321 -34.23 20.72 -18.75
C PRO A 321 -34.88 19.99 -19.92
N ALA A 322 -34.47 18.75 -20.17
CA ALA A 322 -35.26 17.86 -20.99
C ALA A 322 -36.59 17.69 -20.25
N THR A 323 -37.66 18.04 -20.96
CA THR A 323 -39.05 17.83 -20.59
C THR A 323 -39.24 16.61 -19.68
N HIS A 324 -39.71 16.88 -18.47
CA HIS A 324 -40.16 15.96 -17.43
C HIS A 324 -39.15 14.92 -16.91
N GLN A 325 -38.85 15.05 -15.61
CA GLN A 325 -38.27 14.02 -14.74
C GLN A 325 -36.85 13.58 -15.08
N SER A 326 -35.89 14.43 -14.71
CA SER A 326 -34.56 13.96 -14.33
C SER A 326 -34.13 14.73 -13.08
N THR A 327 -34.58 14.24 -11.93
CA THR A 327 -34.03 14.61 -10.61
C THR A 327 -32.56 14.24 -10.58
N THR A 328 -31.70 15.14 -11.05
CA THR A 328 -30.27 15.11 -10.76
C THR A 328 -29.96 16.41 -10.02
N PRO A 329 -29.23 16.36 -8.90
CA PRO A 329 -28.93 17.53 -8.05
C PRO A 329 -28.02 18.58 -8.73
N ILE A 330 -27.72 18.41 -10.03
CA ILE A 330 -26.85 19.26 -10.85
C ILE A 330 -27.51 20.64 -11.13
N ALA A 331 -28.85 20.70 -11.14
CA ALA A 331 -29.61 21.93 -11.39
C ALA A 331 -29.80 22.82 -10.13
N ASP A 332 -29.51 22.30 -8.92
CA ASP A 332 -29.84 22.96 -7.65
C ASP A 332 -28.63 23.51 -6.88
N ASP A 333 -27.43 23.53 -7.47
CA ASP A 333 -26.28 24.18 -6.84
C ASP A 333 -26.53 25.71 -6.72
N PRO A 334 -26.65 26.27 -5.49
CA PRO A 334 -26.94 27.69 -5.30
C PRO A 334 -25.88 28.60 -5.92
N TYR A 335 -24.64 28.13 -6.03
CA TYR A 335 -23.56 28.90 -6.66
C TYR A 335 -23.73 28.96 -8.18
N CYS A 336 -24.13 27.85 -8.80
CA CYS A 336 -24.42 27.83 -10.24
C CYS A 336 -25.68 28.64 -10.58
N GLN A 337 -26.72 28.59 -9.76
CA GLN A 337 -27.94 29.39 -9.97
C GLN A 337 -27.66 30.90 -9.92
N LYS A 338 -26.81 31.35 -8.98
CA LYS A 338 -26.38 32.76 -8.91
C LYS A 338 -25.67 33.22 -10.19
N LEU A 339 -24.80 32.37 -10.73
CA LEU A 339 -24.10 32.65 -11.99
C LEU A 339 -25.05 32.66 -13.19
N ALA A 340 -26.04 31.75 -13.20
CA ALA A 340 -27.05 31.67 -14.25
C ALA A 340 -27.87 32.96 -14.32
N ALA A 341 -28.29 33.47 -13.16
CA ALA A 341 -29.06 34.70 -13.04
C ALA A 341 -28.27 35.95 -13.51
N ALA A 342 -26.94 35.91 -13.41
CA ALA A 342 -26.05 36.99 -13.86
C ALA A 342 -25.75 36.95 -15.37
N GLN A 343 -26.08 35.85 -16.06
CA GLN A 343 -25.68 35.62 -17.44
C GLN A 343 -26.70 36.19 -18.46
N LYS A 344 -26.22 37.01 -19.42
CA LYS A 344 -27.07 37.68 -20.44
C LYS A 344 -27.07 37.01 -21.83
N THR A 345 -26.26 35.98 -22.07
CA THR A 345 -26.05 35.34 -23.40
C THR A 345 -26.13 33.81 -23.32
N PRO A 346 -26.49 33.10 -24.43
CA PRO A 346 -26.90 31.69 -24.42
C PRO A 346 -25.79 30.75 -23.94
N PRO A 347 -26.16 29.53 -23.49
CA PRO A 347 -25.56 28.93 -22.32
C PRO A 347 -24.18 28.39 -22.62
N LEU A 348 -23.28 28.51 -21.63
CA LEU A 348 -22.01 27.79 -21.59
C LEU A 348 -22.17 26.24 -21.55
N ALA A 349 -23.38 25.73 -21.77
CA ALA A 349 -23.76 24.32 -21.81
C ALA A 349 -22.90 23.48 -22.76
N THR A 350 -22.51 24.04 -23.90
CA THR A 350 -21.71 23.34 -24.93
C THR A 350 -20.23 23.76 -24.92
N ALA A 351 -19.84 24.67 -24.02
CA ALA A 351 -18.47 25.12 -23.90
C ALA A 351 -17.59 24.04 -23.23
N SER A 352 -16.31 24.00 -23.59
CA SER A 352 -15.36 23.12 -22.90
C SER A 352 -15.27 23.46 -21.41
N ILE A 353 -14.95 22.46 -20.58
CA ILE A 353 -14.81 22.62 -19.12
C ILE A 353 -13.89 23.81 -18.78
N GLY A 354 -12.77 23.97 -19.49
CA GLY A 354 -11.86 25.09 -19.27
C GLY A 354 -12.48 26.47 -19.52
N LYS A 355 -13.31 26.63 -20.57
CA LYS A 355 -14.02 27.89 -20.82
C LYS A 355 -15.06 28.19 -19.74
N ARG A 356 -15.71 27.15 -19.20
CA ARG A 356 -16.70 27.24 -18.12
C ARG A 356 -16.06 27.69 -16.81
N ILE A 357 -14.96 27.05 -16.43
CA ILE A 357 -14.17 27.46 -15.27
C ILE A 357 -13.66 28.89 -15.44
N GLY A 358 -13.13 29.24 -16.62
CA GLY A 358 -12.64 30.59 -16.90
C GLY A 358 -13.72 31.66 -16.78
N TYR A 359 -14.93 31.39 -17.28
CA TYR A 359 -16.08 32.27 -17.09
C TYR A 359 -16.44 32.44 -15.62
N THR A 360 -16.55 31.33 -14.86
CA THR A 360 -16.87 31.37 -13.44
C THR A 360 -15.79 32.14 -12.65
N ALA A 361 -14.51 31.92 -12.94
CA ALA A 361 -13.41 32.64 -12.29
C ALA A 361 -13.42 34.14 -12.56
N ALA A 362 -13.87 34.57 -13.75
CA ALA A 362 -13.98 35.98 -14.09
C ALA A 362 -15.16 36.69 -13.40
N ASN A 363 -16.26 35.97 -13.14
CA ASN A 363 -17.50 36.55 -12.60
C ASN A 363 -17.68 36.32 -11.09
N ASP A 364 -17.06 35.28 -10.52
CA ASP A 364 -17.10 34.93 -9.10
C ASP A 364 -15.72 34.45 -8.59
N PRO A 365 -14.72 35.35 -8.55
CA PRO A 365 -13.36 34.99 -8.13
C PRO A 365 -13.29 34.53 -6.66
N ILE A 366 -14.14 35.10 -5.81
CA ILE A 366 -14.19 34.75 -4.37
C ILE A 366 -14.80 33.36 -4.19
N GLY A 367 -15.88 33.03 -4.88
CA GLY A 367 -16.46 31.68 -4.84
C GLY A 367 -15.49 30.63 -5.37
N VAL A 368 -14.71 30.92 -6.42
CA VAL A 368 -13.70 29.99 -6.94
C VAL A 368 -12.60 29.76 -5.92
N LEU A 369 -12.16 30.80 -5.21
CA LEU A 369 -11.20 30.65 -4.13
C LEU A 369 -11.78 29.79 -2.98
N GLN A 370 -13.03 30.01 -2.59
CA GLN A 370 -13.69 29.20 -1.56
C GLN A 370 -13.81 27.74 -1.99
N TRP A 371 -14.25 27.48 -3.22
CA TRP A 371 -14.32 26.15 -3.80
C TRP A 371 -12.93 25.49 -3.78
N PHE A 372 -11.89 26.19 -4.21
CA PHE A 372 -10.54 25.66 -4.24
C PHE A 372 -10.09 25.25 -2.84
N VAL A 373 -10.30 26.10 -1.83
CA VAL A 373 -9.99 25.75 -0.43
C VAL A 373 -10.77 24.53 0.04
N LYS A 374 -12.08 24.44 -0.22
CA LYS A 374 -12.92 23.29 0.14
C LYS A 374 -12.43 22.00 -0.50
N VAL A 375 -12.09 22.02 -1.79
CA VAL A 375 -11.57 20.86 -2.52
C VAL A 375 -10.20 20.45 -2.01
N ILE A 376 -9.30 21.40 -1.72
CA ILE A 376 -7.99 21.10 -1.12
C ILE A 376 -8.18 20.43 0.24
N VAL A 377 -9.01 20.99 1.14
CA VAL A 377 -9.30 20.39 2.44
C VAL A 377 -9.88 18.99 2.29
N THR A 378 -10.82 18.81 1.35
CA THR A 378 -11.40 17.49 1.05
C THR A 378 -10.35 16.50 0.58
N GLY A 379 -9.43 16.92 -0.28
CA GLY A 379 -8.30 16.12 -0.72
C GLY A 379 -7.34 15.73 0.39
N LEU A 380 -7.07 16.66 1.34
CA LEU A 380 -6.31 16.34 2.55
C LEU A 380 -7.02 15.29 3.40
N LEU A 381 -8.34 15.40 3.57
CA LEU A 381 -9.16 14.45 4.31
C LEU A 381 -9.11 13.06 3.64
N ILE A 382 -9.33 12.96 2.34
CA ILE A 382 -9.22 11.70 1.59
C ILE A 382 -7.79 11.12 1.74
N GLY A 383 -6.78 11.98 1.68
CA GLY A 383 -5.37 11.62 1.79
C GLY A 383 -4.90 11.11 3.16
N LEU A 384 -5.72 11.24 4.23
CA LEU A 384 -5.46 10.60 5.53
C LEU A 384 -5.48 9.06 5.42
N GLY A 385 -6.13 8.52 4.40
CA GLY A 385 -6.17 7.10 4.09
C GLY A 385 -7.39 6.38 4.66
N ALA A 386 -7.68 5.22 4.06
CA ALA A 386 -8.88 4.45 4.38
C ALA A 386 -8.94 3.96 5.84
N PRO A 387 -7.85 3.48 6.47
CA PRO A 387 -7.91 2.97 7.84
C PRO A 387 -8.42 4.00 8.86
N PHE A 388 -8.04 5.28 8.68
CA PHE A 388 -8.51 6.38 9.54
C PHE A 388 -10.03 6.56 9.41
N TRP A 389 -10.54 6.71 8.19
CA TRP A 389 -11.96 6.97 7.96
C TRP A 389 -12.87 5.78 8.27
N PHE A 390 -12.39 4.54 8.08
CA PHE A 390 -13.12 3.36 8.53
C PHE A 390 -13.24 3.29 10.04
N ASP A 391 -12.20 3.66 10.78
CA ASP A 391 -12.26 3.74 12.24
C ASP A 391 -13.26 4.81 12.70
N VAL A 392 -13.22 6.01 12.09
CA VAL A 392 -14.19 7.08 12.34
C VAL A 392 -15.62 6.60 12.06
N ALA A 393 -15.87 6.00 10.90
CA ALA A 393 -17.20 5.51 10.53
C ALA A 393 -17.69 4.41 11.48
N LYS A 394 -16.82 3.48 11.88
CA LYS A 394 -17.14 2.43 12.87
C LYS A 394 -17.55 3.03 14.21
N ARG A 395 -16.78 4.00 14.73
CA ARG A 395 -17.10 4.68 15.98
C ARG A 395 -18.44 5.41 15.90
N LEU A 396 -18.70 6.10 14.79
CA LEU A 396 -19.98 6.78 14.55
C LEU A 396 -21.16 5.79 14.47
N ALA A 397 -20.98 4.65 13.81
CA ALA A 397 -21.98 3.59 13.74
C ALA A 397 -22.27 2.98 15.12
N GLN A 398 -21.24 2.75 15.94
CA GLN A 398 -21.38 2.28 17.33
C GLN A 398 -22.14 3.29 18.19
N ILE A 399 -21.82 4.59 18.08
CA ILE A 399 -22.55 5.66 18.78
C ILE A 399 -24.03 5.68 18.35
N ARG A 400 -24.30 5.50 17.05
CA ARG A 400 -25.66 5.44 16.49
C ARG A 400 -26.47 4.25 17.03
N GLN A 401 -25.86 3.08 17.17
CA GLN A 401 -26.53 1.85 17.59
C GLN A 401 -26.67 1.72 19.12
N ALA A 402 -25.66 2.16 19.88
CA ALA A 402 -25.53 1.77 21.28
C ALA A 402 -25.65 2.92 22.30
N GLY A 403 -25.59 4.20 21.88
CA GLY A 403 -25.65 5.35 22.81
C GLY A 403 -24.54 5.42 23.88
N ASN A 404 -23.66 4.42 23.97
CA ASN A 404 -22.63 4.28 25.00
C ASN A 404 -21.28 4.78 24.49
N PHE A 405 -20.83 5.89 25.07
CA PHE A 405 -19.57 6.57 24.74
C PHE A 405 -18.32 5.92 25.37
N GLU A 406 -18.48 4.99 26.32
CA GLU A 406 -17.36 4.43 27.11
C GLU A 406 -16.41 3.53 26.29
N ASN A 407 -16.94 2.74 25.34
CA ASN A 407 -16.11 1.80 24.56
C ASN A 407 -15.45 2.44 23.31
N ALA A 408 -15.87 3.64 22.92
CA ALA A 408 -15.36 4.35 21.75
C ALA A 408 -14.07 5.14 22.04
N ALA A 409 -13.58 5.16 23.29
CA ALA A 409 -12.40 5.93 23.71
C ALA A 409 -11.16 5.06 24.02
N ALA A 410 -11.24 3.73 23.86
CA ALA A 410 -10.09 2.84 24.08
C ALA A 410 -9.03 3.07 22.98
N GLU A 411 -8.08 3.94 23.28
CA GLU A 411 -6.96 4.33 22.44
C GLU A 411 -5.95 3.16 22.35
N VAL A 412 -5.86 2.51 21.19
CA VAL A 412 -4.70 1.67 20.85
C VAL A 412 -3.54 2.64 20.59
N ARG A 413 -2.86 3.03 21.66
CA ARG A 413 -1.60 3.78 21.56
C ARG A 413 -0.62 2.90 20.80
N MET A 414 -0.14 3.37 19.65
CA MET A 414 1.02 2.81 18.97
C MET A 414 2.23 2.97 19.87
N SER A 415 2.38 2.04 20.81
CA SER A 415 3.58 1.89 21.62
C SER A 415 4.72 1.51 20.68
N GLY A 416 5.87 2.18 20.78
CA GLY A 416 7.10 1.78 20.07
C GLY A 416 7.67 0.42 20.51
N LYS A 417 6.87 -0.43 21.16
CA LYS A 417 7.22 -1.78 21.61
C LYS A 417 7.71 -2.68 20.48
N ASP A 418 7.27 -2.42 19.24
CA ASP A 418 7.51 -3.34 18.12
C ASP A 418 8.78 -3.03 17.31
N ALA A 419 9.57 -2.01 17.69
CA ALA A 419 10.76 -1.62 16.91
C ALA A 419 11.84 -2.72 16.85
N ASN A 420 11.86 -3.62 17.82
CA ASN A 420 12.88 -4.66 18.03
C ASN A 420 12.34 -6.10 17.96
N GLY A 421 11.14 -6.29 17.36
CA GLY A 421 10.48 -7.60 17.28
C GLY A 421 10.23 -8.26 18.64
N ASP A 422 9.76 -9.50 18.63
CA ASP A 422 9.65 -10.32 19.84
C ASP A 422 11.00 -11.02 20.13
N PRO A 423 11.67 -10.71 21.27
CA PRO A 423 12.92 -11.36 21.65
C PRO A 423 12.83 -12.89 21.72
N ALA A 424 11.68 -13.43 22.15
CA ALA A 424 11.50 -14.87 22.30
C ALA A 424 11.45 -15.57 20.93
N VAL A 425 10.77 -14.97 19.95
CA VAL A 425 10.73 -15.46 18.56
C VAL A 425 12.11 -15.36 17.93
N ARG A 426 12.80 -14.23 18.07
CA ARG A 426 14.17 -14.06 17.54
C ARG A 426 15.13 -15.10 18.11
N ASN A 427 15.14 -15.29 19.42
CA ASN A 427 16.00 -16.28 20.08
C ASN A 427 15.69 -17.72 19.63
N ARG A 428 14.43 -18.01 19.27
CA ARG A 428 14.02 -19.31 18.72
C ARG A 428 14.56 -19.51 17.31
N ILE A 429 14.39 -18.51 16.44
CA ILE A 429 14.90 -18.55 15.05
C ILE A 429 16.42 -18.72 15.05
N VAL A 430 17.14 -17.92 15.86
CA VAL A 430 18.61 -18.01 15.93
C VAL A 430 19.05 -19.40 16.37
N ARG A 431 18.43 -19.97 17.40
CA ARG A 431 18.74 -21.33 17.86
C ARG A 431 18.48 -22.39 16.79
N ALA A 432 17.35 -22.30 16.08
CA ALA A 432 17.03 -23.21 14.99
C ALA A 432 18.06 -23.12 13.85
N VAL A 433 18.44 -21.91 13.44
CA VAL A 433 19.43 -21.69 12.37
C VAL A 433 20.81 -22.22 12.75
N VAL A 434 21.26 -22.02 14.00
CA VAL A 434 22.55 -22.56 14.46
C VAL A 434 22.51 -24.08 14.52
N ALA A 435 21.41 -24.68 15.01
CA ALA A 435 21.25 -26.12 15.06
C ALA A 435 21.28 -26.74 13.64
N ASP A 436 20.55 -26.15 12.69
CA ASP A 436 20.55 -26.57 11.28
C ASP A 436 21.95 -26.51 10.67
N ALA A 437 22.71 -25.43 10.93
CA ALA A 437 24.05 -25.21 10.40
C ALA A 437 25.10 -26.19 10.96
N VAL A 438 24.92 -26.64 12.21
CA VAL A 438 25.73 -27.68 12.85
C VAL A 438 25.42 -29.05 12.23
N ALA A 439 24.14 -29.33 11.96
CA ALA A 439 23.69 -30.61 11.42
C ALA A 439 24.02 -30.82 9.93
N THR A 440 24.24 -29.75 9.16
CA THR A 440 24.52 -29.87 7.73
C THR A 440 25.96 -30.34 7.48
N GLU A 441 26.19 -31.64 7.26
CA GLU A 441 27.42 -32.13 6.65
C GLU A 441 27.41 -31.74 5.15
N HIS A 442 28.21 -30.76 4.74
CA HIS A 442 28.50 -30.60 3.31
C HIS A 442 29.59 -31.61 2.93
N PRO A 443 29.35 -32.55 2.00
CA PRO A 443 30.43 -33.24 1.33
C PRO A 443 31.20 -32.17 0.56
N VAL A 444 32.49 -32.03 0.86
CA VAL A 444 33.39 -31.20 0.07
C VAL A 444 33.39 -31.78 -1.34
N GLU A 445 32.71 -31.11 -2.28
CA GLU A 445 32.77 -31.49 -3.69
C GLU A 445 34.22 -31.28 -4.15
N PRO A 446 34.91 -32.33 -4.64
CA PRO A 446 36.32 -32.21 -5.01
C PRO A 446 36.47 -31.19 -6.14
N PRO A 447 37.59 -30.43 -6.19
CA PRO A 447 37.79 -29.40 -7.19
C PRO A 447 37.64 -30.01 -8.58
N LEU A 448 36.80 -29.38 -9.40
CA LEU A 448 36.63 -29.71 -10.81
C LEU A 448 38.01 -29.71 -11.46
N THR A 449 38.56 -30.91 -11.63
CA THR A 449 39.78 -31.12 -12.40
C THR A 449 39.44 -30.74 -13.83
N SER A 450 40.10 -29.69 -14.32
CA SER A 450 40.14 -29.36 -15.73
C SER A 450 40.64 -30.59 -16.48
N LYS A 451 39.77 -31.22 -17.27
CA LYS A 451 40.22 -32.15 -18.30
C LYS A 451 40.63 -31.38 -19.56
N PRO A 452 41.65 -31.88 -20.27
CA PRO A 452 42.53 -31.12 -21.16
C PRO A 452 41.85 -30.61 -22.44
#